data_AF-A0A7S1VCV6-F1
#
_entry.id   AF-A0A7S1VCV6-F1
#
_cell.length_a   1.000
_cell.length_b   1.000
_cell.length_c   1.000
_cell.angle_alpha   90.00
_cell.angle_beta   90.00
_cell.angle_gamma   90.00
#
_symmetry.space_group_name_H-M   'P 1'
#
loop_
_entity.id
_entity.type
_entity.pdbx_description
1 polymer ?
#
loop_
_entity_poly.entity_id
_entity_poly.type
_entity_poly.pdbx_seq_one_letter_code
_entity_poly.pdbx_strand_id
1 'polypeptide(L)'
;HNQPPPTMKFLAAVAVLSTVSAFAPTPFGARNSVALQAEIRGPSEKSEELRFGWDGTTALGGAVEDAKPARMLDAIREAGETIPEECEIFNANVEMDADDLTFESVIEIIDKYYEYGLIEFKNGDIVNKQGENDGSAKLLSYAALSELDKDTTLKLWGEYYRDVKDKPDGDDHQNIRNFMKYGWDGVPFENGVALTRKNSGENEWDAFAESWIP
;
A
#
# COMPACT_ATOMS: atom_id res chain seq x y z
N HIS A 1 62.18 49.65 -18.43
CA HIS A 1 61.48 49.54 -19.73
C HIS A 1 60.00 49.80 -19.52
N ASN A 2 59.51 50.88 -20.12
CA ASN A 2 58.10 51.27 -20.19
C ASN A 2 57.32 50.29 -21.07
N GLN A 3 56.18 49.81 -20.59
CA GLN A 3 55.15 49.18 -21.42
C GLN A 3 54.03 50.22 -21.65
N PRO A 4 53.69 50.58 -22.90
CA PRO A 4 52.46 51.30 -23.21
C PRO A 4 51.25 50.33 -23.25
N PRO A 5 50.02 50.83 -23.06
CA PRO A 5 48.82 50.00 -22.92
C PRO A 5 48.25 49.58 -24.29
N PRO A 6 47.63 48.39 -24.40
CA PRO A 6 46.75 48.07 -25.52
C PRO A 6 45.28 48.39 -25.18
N THR A 7 44.70 49.20 -26.06
CA THR A 7 43.28 49.46 -26.24
C THR A 7 42.54 48.20 -26.66
N MET A 8 41.42 47.88 -26.01
CA MET A 8 40.47 46.86 -26.49
C MET A 8 39.08 47.48 -26.58
N LYS A 9 38.61 47.59 -27.83
CA LYS A 9 37.25 47.96 -28.22
C LYS A 9 36.34 46.76 -27.91
N PHE A 10 35.22 46.95 -27.22
CA PHE A 10 34.10 46.03 -27.34
C PHE A 10 32.74 46.74 -27.39
N LEU A 11 31.95 46.20 -28.33
CA LEU A 11 30.66 46.55 -28.88
C LEU A 11 29.63 47.14 -27.91
N ALA A 12 28.94 48.17 -28.41
CA ALA A 12 27.62 48.58 -27.94
C ALA A 12 26.60 47.47 -28.21
N ALA A 13 26.00 46.92 -27.16
CA ALA A 13 24.86 46.02 -27.27
C ALA A 13 23.59 46.85 -27.48
N VAL A 14 22.99 46.70 -28.66
CA VAL A 14 21.67 47.24 -29.02
C VAL A 14 20.62 46.43 -28.27
N ALA A 15 19.96 47.03 -27.28
CA ALA A 15 18.81 46.43 -26.62
C ALA A 15 17.58 46.56 -27.53
N VAL A 16 17.11 45.44 -28.08
CA VAL A 16 15.85 45.35 -28.80
C VAL A 16 14.72 45.27 -27.76
N LEU A 17 13.90 46.32 -27.69
CA LEU A 17 12.66 46.35 -26.91
C LEU A 17 11.62 45.44 -27.57
N SER A 18 11.41 44.24 -27.04
CA SER A 18 10.27 43.41 -27.40
C SER A 18 9.03 43.88 -26.63
N THR A 19 8.06 44.44 -27.35
CA THR A 19 6.76 44.85 -26.83
C THR A 19 5.93 43.62 -26.46
N VAL A 20 5.70 43.40 -25.16
CA VAL A 20 4.73 42.40 -24.69
C VAL A 20 3.35 43.03 -24.69
N SER A 21 2.45 42.52 -25.54
CA SER A 21 1.05 42.95 -25.59
C SER A 21 0.31 42.40 -24.38
N ALA A 22 -0.22 43.29 -23.54
CA ALA A 22 -1.04 42.92 -22.39
C ALA A 22 -2.43 42.45 -22.86
N PHE A 23 -2.82 41.24 -22.46
CA PHE A 23 -4.15 40.71 -22.68
C PHE A 23 -5.10 41.29 -21.63
N ALA A 24 -5.93 42.26 -22.04
CA ALA A 24 -7.02 42.80 -21.23
C ALA A 24 -8.32 42.04 -21.55
N PRO A 25 -8.99 41.38 -20.58
CA PRO A 25 -10.33 40.89 -20.81
C PRO A 25 -11.33 42.05 -20.80
N THR A 26 -12.10 42.16 -21.88
CA THR A 26 -13.25 43.06 -22.01
C THR A 26 -14.42 42.58 -21.14
N PRO A 27 -15.18 43.49 -20.49
CA PRO A 27 -16.44 43.12 -19.86
C PRO A 27 -17.54 43.07 -20.93
N PHE A 28 -18.24 41.94 -21.01
CA PHE A 28 -19.41 41.82 -21.89
C PHE A 28 -20.60 41.25 -21.11
N GLY A 29 -21.73 41.96 -21.20
CA GLY A 29 -23.05 41.35 -21.05
C GLY A 29 -23.74 41.60 -19.71
N ALA A 30 -24.59 42.63 -19.69
CA ALA A 30 -25.59 42.90 -18.67
C ALA A 30 -26.46 41.66 -18.38
N ARG A 31 -26.71 41.38 -17.10
CA ARG A 31 -27.80 40.49 -16.67
C ARG A 31 -28.87 41.32 -15.98
N ASN A 32 -30.08 41.21 -16.51
CA ASN A 32 -31.29 41.82 -15.97
C ASN A 32 -31.52 41.40 -14.53
N SER A 33 -31.68 42.38 -13.64
CA SER A 33 -32.16 42.20 -12.29
C SER A 33 -33.65 41.83 -12.34
N VAL A 34 -33.98 40.56 -12.12
CA VAL A 34 -35.35 40.15 -11.80
C VAL A 34 -35.42 39.98 -10.29
N ALA A 35 -35.98 40.96 -9.61
CA ALA A 35 -36.33 40.84 -8.20
C ALA A 35 -37.51 39.87 -8.08
N LEU A 36 -37.25 38.61 -7.74
CA LEU A 36 -38.26 37.68 -7.29
C LEU A 36 -38.52 37.98 -5.81
N GLN A 37 -39.69 38.57 -5.52
CA GLN A 37 -40.20 38.72 -4.16
C GLN A 37 -40.37 37.32 -3.54
N ALA A 38 -39.59 37.03 -2.49
CA ALA A 38 -39.83 35.87 -1.64
C ALA A 38 -40.99 36.19 -0.69
N GLU A 39 -42.16 35.67 -0.99
CA GLU A 39 -43.31 35.72 -0.09
C GLU A 39 -43.12 34.63 0.99
N ILE A 40 -42.73 35.05 2.20
CA ILE A 40 -42.53 34.15 3.34
C ILE A 40 -43.91 33.68 3.81
N ARG A 41 -44.25 32.42 3.54
CA ARG A 41 -45.42 31.78 4.15
C ARG A 41 -45.12 31.50 5.63
N GLY A 42 -46.05 31.87 6.51
CA GLY A 42 -45.99 31.57 7.94
C GLY A 42 -45.98 30.08 8.24
N PRO A 43 -45.58 29.65 9.45
CA PRO A 43 -45.39 28.26 9.78
C PRO A 43 -46.73 27.52 9.74
N SER A 44 -46.90 26.63 8.76
CA SER A 44 -48.02 25.71 8.71
C SER A 44 -47.69 24.52 9.61
N GLU A 45 -48.35 24.44 10.76
CA GLU A 45 -48.46 23.19 11.53
C GLU A 45 -49.12 22.13 10.66
N LYS A 46 -48.36 21.07 10.32
CA LYS A 46 -48.86 19.68 10.30
C LYS A 46 -47.70 18.73 10.58
N SER A 47 -47.67 18.25 11.81
CA SER A 47 -46.96 17.06 12.23
C SER A 47 -47.62 15.84 11.61
N GLU A 48 -46.93 15.18 10.68
CA GLU A 48 -47.04 13.74 10.51
C GLU A 48 -45.62 13.20 10.68
N GLU A 49 -45.40 12.55 11.82
CA GLU A 49 -44.17 11.82 12.11
C GLU A 49 -44.00 10.70 11.06
N LEU A 50 -43.23 10.97 10.02
CA LEU A 50 -42.44 9.91 9.40
C LEU A 50 -41.24 9.68 10.31
N ARG A 51 -41.38 8.76 11.26
CA ARG A 51 -40.26 8.23 12.05
C ARG A 51 -39.38 7.38 11.14
N PHE A 52 -38.57 8.04 10.32
CA PHE A 52 -37.34 7.45 9.82
C PHE A 52 -36.33 7.53 10.96
N GLY A 53 -36.06 6.39 11.61
CA GLY A 53 -35.15 6.29 12.74
C GLY A 53 -33.72 6.64 12.33
N TRP A 54 -33.41 7.92 12.35
CA TRP A 54 -32.09 8.47 12.12
C TRP A 54 -31.58 9.04 13.45
N ASP A 55 -30.65 8.34 14.10
CA ASP A 55 -30.15 8.65 15.44
C ASP A 55 -28.95 9.63 15.45
N GLY A 56 -28.55 10.14 14.28
CA GLY A 56 -27.46 11.08 14.15
C GLY A 56 -26.06 10.49 14.37
N THR A 57 -25.90 9.16 14.46
CA THR A 57 -24.58 8.53 14.58
C THR A 57 -23.98 8.09 13.24
N THR A 58 -24.80 7.90 12.20
CA THR A 58 -24.34 7.47 10.87
C THR A 58 -24.10 8.65 9.93
N ALA A 59 -23.13 9.50 10.25
CA ALA A 59 -22.66 10.55 9.35
C ALA A 59 -21.17 10.39 9.04
N LEU A 60 -20.81 9.32 8.32
CA LEU A 60 -19.57 9.18 7.56
C LEU A 60 -19.63 7.90 6.71
N GLY A 61 -20.52 7.91 5.71
CA GLY A 61 -20.46 6.96 4.59
C GLY A 61 -19.36 7.37 3.62
N GLY A 62 -18.12 7.36 4.10
CA GLY A 62 -16.93 7.23 3.26
C GLY A 62 -16.32 5.90 3.63
N ALA A 63 -16.02 5.07 2.65
CA ALA A 63 -15.36 3.79 2.84
C ALA A 63 -14.03 3.99 3.58
N VAL A 64 -14.07 3.94 4.92
CA VAL A 64 -12.97 3.34 5.65
C VAL A 64 -13.25 1.86 5.44
N GLU A 65 -12.58 1.27 4.44
CA GLU A 65 -12.39 -0.17 4.50
C GLU A 65 -11.78 -0.40 5.88
N ASP A 66 -12.58 -0.93 6.80
CA ASP A 66 -12.13 -1.30 8.14
C ASP A 66 -11.02 -2.32 7.92
N ALA A 67 -9.78 -1.83 7.82
CA ALA A 67 -8.60 -2.68 7.77
C ALA A 67 -8.73 -3.60 8.98
N LYS A 68 -9.02 -4.88 8.71
CA LYS A 68 -9.23 -5.86 9.76
C LYS A 68 -8.04 -5.74 10.72
N PRO A 69 -8.30 -5.66 12.04
CA PRO A 69 -7.21 -5.49 13.00
C PRO A 69 -6.19 -6.61 12.80
N ALA A 70 -4.91 -6.26 12.93
CA ALA A 70 -3.83 -7.23 12.81
C ALA A 70 -4.11 -8.43 13.73
N ARG A 71 -4.07 -9.63 13.15
CA ARG A 71 -4.36 -10.88 13.84
C ARG A 71 -3.06 -11.42 14.43
N MET A 72 -3.12 -11.99 15.63
CA MET A 72 -1.95 -12.60 16.26
C MET A 72 -1.63 -13.95 15.60
N LEU A 73 -0.35 -14.19 15.29
CA LEU A 73 0.09 -15.41 14.61
C LEU A 73 -0.34 -16.69 15.37
N ASP A 74 -0.20 -16.69 16.69
CA ASP A 74 -0.58 -17.84 17.53
C ASP A 74 -2.08 -18.16 17.44
N ALA A 75 -2.92 -17.12 17.39
CA ALA A 75 -4.38 -17.30 17.25
C ALA A 75 -4.76 -17.85 15.86
N ILE A 76 -4.02 -17.48 14.82
CA ILE A 76 -4.23 -18.01 13.46
C ILE A 76 -3.88 -19.50 13.42
N ARG A 77 -2.75 -19.88 14.03
CA ARG A 77 -2.32 -21.28 14.13
C ARG A 77 -3.27 -22.12 14.96
N GLU A 78 -3.74 -21.61 16.10
CA GLU A 78 -4.74 -22.30 16.94
C GLU A 78 -6.07 -22.49 16.21
N ALA A 79 -6.47 -21.52 15.36
CA ALA A 79 -7.65 -21.65 14.52
C ALA A 79 -7.49 -22.66 13.37
N GLY A 80 -6.28 -23.15 13.10
CA GLY A 80 -6.00 -24.11 12.03
C GLY A 80 -6.21 -23.54 10.63
N GLU A 81 -5.98 -22.23 10.45
CA GLU A 81 -6.09 -21.60 9.13
C GLU A 81 -5.01 -22.18 8.19
N THR A 82 -5.45 -22.75 7.07
CA THR A 82 -4.54 -23.30 6.06
C THR A 82 -4.07 -22.23 5.09
N ILE A 83 -2.95 -22.49 4.42
CA ILE A 83 -2.52 -21.69 3.26
C ILE A 83 -3.21 -22.21 1.98
N PRO A 84 -3.36 -21.38 0.93
CA PRO A 84 -3.91 -21.82 -0.35
C PRO A 84 -3.01 -22.85 -1.05
N GLU A 85 -3.59 -23.79 -1.81
CA GLU A 85 -2.86 -24.86 -2.52
C GLU A 85 -1.77 -24.32 -3.47
N GLU A 86 -2.07 -23.25 -4.21
CA GLU A 86 -1.05 -22.63 -5.08
C GLU A 86 0.14 -22.05 -4.28
N CYS A 87 -0.09 -21.59 -3.03
CA CYS A 87 0.99 -21.14 -2.15
C CYS A 87 1.84 -22.33 -1.67
N GLU A 88 1.23 -23.48 -1.40
CA GLU A 88 1.97 -24.71 -1.04
C GLU A 88 2.90 -25.15 -2.18
N ILE A 89 2.37 -25.20 -3.41
CA ILE A 89 3.14 -25.54 -4.60
C ILE A 89 4.28 -24.52 -4.81
N PHE A 90 3.98 -23.24 -4.64
CA PHE A 90 4.99 -22.19 -4.74
C PHE A 90 6.10 -22.36 -3.70
N ASN A 91 5.76 -22.62 -2.43
CA ASN A 91 6.74 -22.84 -1.36
C ASN A 91 7.64 -24.04 -1.66
N ALA A 92 7.05 -25.15 -2.13
CA ALA A 92 7.81 -26.33 -2.53
C ALA A 92 8.82 -26.03 -3.65
N ASN A 93 8.43 -25.21 -4.64
CA ASN A 93 9.35 -24.79 -5.69
C ASN A 93 10.51 -23.95 -5.13
N VAL A 94 10.25 -23.01 -4.22
CA VAL A 94 11.28 -22.17 -3.58
C VAL A 94 12.26 -23.00 -2.73
N GLU A 95 11.77 -24.05 -2.07
CA GLU A 95 12.62 -24.98 -1.33
C GLU A 95 13.59 -25.71 -2.26
N MET A 96 13.10 -26.17 -3.42
CA MET A 96 13.88 -26.92 -4.40
C MET A 96 14.90 -26.05 -5.16
N ASP A 97 14.46 -24.93 -5.74
CA ASP A 97 15.30 -24.01 -6.52
C ASP A 97 14.68 -22.60 -6.54
N ALA A 98 15.49 -21.60 -6.21
CA ALA A 98 15.08 -20.19 -6.15
C ALA A 98 16.06 -19.26 -6.88
N ASP A 99 16.89 -19.79 -7.77
CA ASP A 99 17.92 -19.01 -8.46
C ASP A 99 17.30 -17.92 -9.35
N ASP A 100 16.20 -18.25 -10.04
CA ASP A 100 15.45 -17.33 -10.90
C ASP A 100 14.27 -16.63 -10.18
N LEU A 101 14.07 -16.89 -8.88
CA LEU A 101 12.96 -16.30 -8.13
C LEU A 101 13.16 -14.78 -8.02
N THR A 102 12.12 -14.03 -8.39
CA THR A 102 12.10 -12.57 -8.23
C THR A 102 11.25 -12.16 -7.03
N PHE A 103 11.63 -11.08 -6.35
CA PHE A 103 10.85 -10.54 -5.26
C PHE A 103 9.44 -10.11 -5.70
N GLU A 104 9.32 -9.59 -6.92
CA GLU A 104 8.02 -9.22 -7.50
C GLU A 104 7.07 -10.42 -7.58
N SER A 105 7.55 -11.59 -8.04
CA SER A 105 6.71 -12.80 -8.12
C SER A 105 6.18 -13.26 -6.75
N VAL A 106 6.98 -13.06 -5.69
CA VAL A 106 6.59 -13.36 -4.31
C VAL A 106 5.50 -12.38 -3.84
N ILE A 107 5.63 -11.10 -4.17
CA ILE A 107 4.59 -10.12 -3.83
C ILE A 107 3.31 -10.37 -4.62
N GLU A 108 3.39 -10.76 -5.89
CA GLU A 108 2.22 -11.10 -6.71
C GLU A 108 1.41 -12.27 -6.12
N ILE A 109 2.07 -13.36 -5.72
CA ILE A 109 1.35 -14.50 -5.11
C ILE A 109 0.75 -14.12 -3.76
N ILE A 110 1.44 -13.32 -2.95
CA ILE A 110 0.90 -12.81 -1.69
C ILE A 110 -0.34 -11.93 -1.96
N ASP A 111 -0.24 -10.98 -2.89
CA ASP A 111 -1.33 -10.07 -3.20
C ASP A 111 -2.50 -10.78 -3.90
N LYS A 112 -2.28 -11.91 -4.57
CA LYS A 112 -3.36 -12.76 -5.09
C LYS A 112 -4.21 -13.35 -3.98
N TYR A 113 -3.59 -13.82 -2.90
CA TYR A 113 -4.26 -14.63 -1.87
C TYR A 113 -4.51 -13.95 -0.54
N TYR A 114 -3.87 -12.82 -0.29
CA TYR A 114 -3.94 -12.12 0.99
C TYR A 114 -4.28 -10.64 0.79
N GLU A 115 -5.01 -10.10 1.76
CA GLU A 115 -5.22 -8.66 1.96
C GLU A 115 -4.11 -8.14 2.87
N TYR A 116 -3.42 -7.08 2.42
CA TYR A 116 -2.38 -6.43 3.20
C TYR A 116 -2.96 -5.36 4.13
N GLY A 117 -2.57 -5.41 5.39
CA GLY A 117 -2.84 -4.38 6.40
C GLY A 117 -1.56 -3.66 6.80
N LEU A 118 -1.65 -2.33 6.95
CA LEU A 118 -0.55 -1.50 7.44
C LEU A 118 -0.22 -1.88 8.88
N ILE A 119 1.03 -2.28 9.13
CA ILE A 119 1.48 -2.69 10.45
C ILE A 119 2.92 -2.24 10.69
N GLU A 120 3.22 -1.88 11.94
CA GLU A 120 4.60 -1.72 12.40
C GLU A 120 5.14 -3.09 12.80
N PHE A 121 6.35 -3.43 12.36
CA PHE A 121 6.98 -4.71 12.70
C PHE A 121 8.47 -4.55 13.05
N LYS A 122 8.94 -5.44 13.93
CA LYS A 122 10.34 -5.52 14.33
C LYS A 122 11.04 -6.66 13.60
N ASN A 123 12.29 -6.42 13.20
CA ASN A 123 13.18 -7.41 12.63
C ASN A 123 14.59 -7.18 13.18
N GLY A 124 14.94 -7.93 14.21
CA GLY A 124 16.21 -7.77 14.91
C GLY A 124 16.29 -6.44 15.65
N ASP A 125 17.29 -5.61 15.28
CA ASP A 125 17.50 -4.30 15.87
C ASP A 125 16.66 -3.20 15.21
N ILE A 126 15.93 -3.53 14.15
CA ILE A 126 15.17 -2.57 13.34
C ILE A 126 13.69 -2.66 13.67
N VAL A 127 13.08 -1.49 13.86
CA VAL A 127 11.64 -1.31 13.93
C VAL A 127 11.21 -0.56 12.67
N ASN A 128 10.40 -1.20 11.84
CA ASN A 128 9.84 -0.64 10.61
C ASN A 128 8.45 -0.10 10.91
N LYS A 129 8.24 1.21 10.70
CA LYS A 129 6.93 1.84 10.96
C LYS A 129 5.90 1.41 9.93
N GLN A 130 4.63 1.69 10.21
CA GLN A 130 3.55 1.50 9.24
C GLN A 130 3.86 2.24 7.92
N GLY A 131 3.80 1.53 6.80
CA GLY A 131 4.12 2.06 5.46
C GLY A 131 5.62 2.05 5.12
N GLU A 132 6.49 1.62 6.03
CA GLU A 132 7.91 1.44 5.76
C GLU A 132 8.21 -0.04 5.48
N ASN A 133 8.90 -0.30 4.37
CA ASN A 133 9.31 -1.64 3.97
C ASN A 133 8.14 -2.65 3.89
N ASP A 134 6.99 -2.20 3.36
CA ASP A 134 5.76 -2.99 3.22
C ASP A 134 6.00 -4.36 2.57
N GLY A 135 6.87 -4.42 1.57
CA GLY A 135 7.24 -5.69 0.94
C GLY A 135 7.88 -6.68 1.91
N SER A 136 8.73 -6.21 2.84
CA SER A 136 9.29 -7.07 3.89
C SER A 136 8.25 -7.43 4.95
N ALA A 137 7.32 -6.53 5.29
CA ALA A 137 6.21 -6.82 6.20
C ALA A 137 5.30 -7.93 5.64
N LYS A 138 4.94 -7.84 4.35
CA LYS A 138 4.17 -8.85 3.62
C LYS A 138 4.90 -10.19 3.60
N LEU A 139 6.16 -10.20 3.15
CA LEU A 139 6.96 -11.42 3.03
C LEU A 139 7.12 -12.13 4.36
N LEU A 140 7.54 -11.43 5.42
CA LEU A 140 7.73 -12.02 6.74
C LEU A 140 6.41 -12.58 7.30
N SER A 141 5.31 -11.85 7.13
CA SER A 141 3.99 -12.33 7.53
C SER A 141 3.60 -13.59 6.76
N TYR A 142 3.79 -13.61 5.44
CA TYR A 142 3.51 -14.77 4.60
C TYR A 142 4.33 -16.00 4.99
N ALA A 143 5.64 -15.81 5.19
CA ALA A 143 6.54 -16.88 5.57
C ALA A 143 6.21 -17.45 6.95
N ALA A 144 5.79 -16.59 7.90
CA ALA A 144 5.35 -17.03 9.22
C ALA A 144 4.02 -17.81 9.18
N LEU A 145 3.08 -17.37 8.34
CA LEU A 145 1.80 -18.06 8.09
C LEU A 145 2.00 -19.40 7.38
N SER A 146 2.98 -19.48 6.48
CA SER A 146 3.35 -20.70 5.76
C SER A 146 4.33 -21.60 6.53
N GLU A 147 4.69 -21.22 7.77
CA GLU A 147 5.61 -21.95 8.64
C GLU A 147 6.98 -22.26 8.02
N LEU A 148 7.47 -21.36 7.17
CA LEU A 148 8.74 -21.54 6.47
C LEU A 148 9.94 -21.40 7.42
N ASP A 149 10.97 -22.20 7.18
CA ASP A 149 12.23 -22.07 7.89
C ASP A 149 12.97 -20.78 7.51
N LYS A 150 14.02 -20.46 8.27
CA LYS A 150 14.82 -19.25 8.07
C LYS A 150 15.46 -19.17 6.69
N ASP A 151 16.04 -20.27 6.21
CA ASP A 151 16.79 -20.30 4.95
C ASP A 151 15.85 -20.18 3.75
N THR A 152 14.71 -20.86 3.79
CA THR A 152 13.64 -20.75 2.79
C THR A 152 13.03 -19.35 2.78
N THR A 153 12.80 -18.76 3.96
CA THR A 153 12.32 -17.38 4.06
C THR A 153 13.31 -16.38 3.47
N LEU A 154 14.62 -16.57 3.66
CA LEU A 154 15.63 -15.71 3.05
C LEU A 154 15.58 -15.75 1.51
N LYS A 155 15.31 -16.92 0.92
CA LYS A 155 15.17 -17.06 -0.53
C LYS A 155 14.00 -16.25 -1.09
N LEU A 156 12.92 -16.03 -0.33
CA LEU A 156 11.77 -15.25 -0.78
C LEU A 156 12.10 -13.78 -1.11
N TRP A 157 13.20 -13.23 -0.62
CA TRP A 157 13.64 -11.90 -1.06
C TRP A 157 14.24 -11.90 -2.47
N GLY A 158 14.38 -13.07 -3.11
CA GLY A 158 14.79 -13.22 -4.49
C GLY A 158 16.14 -12.58 -4.77
N GLU A 159 16.17 -11.70 -5.77
CA GLU A 159 17.35 -10.97 -6.22
C GLU A 159 18.00 -10.16 -5.11
N TYR A 160 17.22 -9.58 -4.19
CA TYR A 160 17.77 -8.78 -3.10
C TYR A 160 18.57 -9.61 -2.10
N TYR A 161 18.18 -10.87 -1.86
CA TYR A 161 18.95 -11.76 -1.00
C TYR A 161 20.25 -12.19 -1.67
N ARG A 162 20.21 -12.47 -2.97
CA ARG A 162 21.41 -12.78 -3.76
C ARG A 162 22.38 -11.61 -3.76
N ASP A 163 21.89 -10.39 -3.96
CA ASP A 163 22.69 -9.15 -3.90
C ASP A 163 23.35 -8.93 -2.53
N VAL A 164 22.63 -9.20 -1.43
CA VAL A 164 23.17 -9.10 -0.07
C VAL A 164 24.27 -10.13 0.18
N LYS A 165 24.11 -11.35 -0.34
CA LYS A 165 25.12 -12.40 -0.26
C LYS A 165 26.40 -12.04 -1.02
N ASP A 166 26.27 -11.42 -2.20
CA ASP A 166 27.40 -11.01 -3.01
C ASP A 166 28.12 -9.76 -2.45
N LYS A 167 27.43 -8.97 -1.62
CA LYS A 167 27.96 -7.75 -0.98
C LYS A 167 27.92 -7.87 0.55
N PRO A 168 28.81 -8.68 1.17
CA PRO A 168 28.79 -8.91 2.61
C PRO A 168 28.99 -7.63 3.43
N ASP A 169 29.82 -6.69 2.93
CA ASP A 169 30.13 -5.43 3.61
C ASP A 169 29.16 -4.26 3.27
N GLY A 170 28.11 -4.53 2.49
CA GLY A 170 27.11 -3.51 2.14
C GLY A 170 26.18 -3.14 3.30
N ASP A 171 25.56 -1.97 3.22
CA ASP A 171 24.54 -1.45 4.15
C ASP A 171 23.14 -1.37 3.53
N ASP A 172 22.96 -1.89 2.31
CA ASP A 172 21.65 -2.02 1.68
C ASP A 172 20.81 -3.15 2.30
N HIS A 173 19.49 -3.12 2.09
CA HIS A 173 18.54 -4.17 2.46
C HIS A 173 18.62 -4.62 3.93
N GLN A 174 18.55 -3.66 4.83
CA GLN A 174 18.72 -3.85 6.26
C GLN A 174 17.82 -4.93 6.89
N ASN A 175 16.59 -5.11 6.39
CA ASN A 175 15.70 -6.18 6.84
C ASN A 175 16.25 -7.59 6.51
N ILE A 176 16.82 -7.79 5.32
CA ILE A 176 17.42 -9.07 4.93
C ILE A 176 18.61 -9.38 5.84
N ARG A 177 19.49 -8.39 6.04
CA ARG A 177 20.69 -8.56 6.90
C ARG A 177 20.33 -8.84 8.35
N ASN A 178 19.33 -8.15 8.89
CA ASN A 178 18.84 -8.42 10.25
C ASN A 178 18.23 -9.83 10.35
N PHE A 179 17.45 -10.25 9.37
CA PHE A 179 16.86 -11.58 9.36
C PHE A 179 17.93 -12.68 9.19
N MET A 180 18.99 -12.44 8.42
CA MET A 180 20.15 -13.35 8.36
C MET A 180 20.83 -13.52 9.73
N LYS A 181 20.93 -12.44 10.51
CA LYS A 181 21.57 -12.45 11.84
C LYS A 181 20.68 -13.07 12.91
N TYR A 182 19.44 -12.62 13.03
CA TYR A 182 18.54 -12.95 14.12
C TYR A 182 17.53 -14.05 13.79
N GLY A 183 17.19 -14.25 12.51
CA GLY A 183 16.16 -15.17 12.08
C GLY A 183 14.80 -14.85 12.70
N TRP A 184 13.99 -15.89 12.90
CA TRP A 184 12.66 -15.78 13.49
C TRP A 184 12.65 -15.24 14.93
N ASP A 185 13.71 -15.46 15.71
CA ASP A 185 13.85 -14.88 17.06
C ASP A 185 13.87 -13.34 17.03
N GLY A 186 14.24 -12.75 15.88
CA GLY A 186 14.23 -11.30 15.67
C GLY A 186 12.89 -10.72 15.24
N VAL A 187 11.88 -11.55 14.93
CA VAL A 187 10.58 -11.14 14.38
C VAL A 187 9.44 -11.64 15.29
N PRO A 188 9.20 -10.98 16.43
CA PRO A 188 8.26 -11.48 17.44
C PRO A 188 6.78 -11.32 17.07
N PHE A 189 6.45 -10.59 15.99
CA PHE A 189 5.07 -10.26 15.59
C PHE A 189 4.23 -9.65 16.74
N GLU A 190 4.81 -8.78 17.56
CA GLU A 190 4.16 -8.16 18.73
C GLU A 190 2.82 -7.45 18.38
N ASN A 191 2.75 -6.85 17.19
CA ASN A 191 1.56 -6.16 16.71
C ASN A 191 0.63 -7.07 15.88
N GLY A 192 0.99 -8.34 15.67
CA GLY A 192 0.30 -9.28 14.78
C GLY A 192 0.96 -9.44 13.41
N VAL A 193 0.29 -10.15 12.50
CA VAL A 193 0.70 -10.33 11.11
C VAL A 193 0.06 -9.28 10.20
N ALA A 194 0.76 -8.93 9.12
CA ALA A 194 0.32 -7.92 8.14
C ALA A 194 -0.70 -8.45 7.12
N LEU A 195 -0.98 -9.76 7.12
CA LEU A 195 -1.75 -10.42 6.08
C LEU A 195 -3.01 -11.06 6.63
N THR A 196 -4.11 -10.89 5.91
CA THR A 196 -5.35 -11.63 6.11
C THR A 196 -5.66 -12.43 4.86
N ARG A 197 -5.91 -13.73 4.98
CA ARG A 197 -6.30 -14.56 3.83
C ARG A 197 -7.57 -14.00 3.19
N LYS A 198 -7.55 -13.84 1.87
CA LYS A 198 -8.74 -13.52 1.09
C LYS A 198 -9.69 -14.70 1.16
N ASN A 199 -10.97 -14.41 1.28
CA ASN A 199 -12.01 -15.39 1.01
C ASN A 199 -12.02 -15.60 -0.50
N SER A 200 -11.06 -16.39 -1.00
CA SER A 200 -11.22 -17.06 -2.28
C SER A 200 -12.39 -18.00 -2.07
N GLY A 201 -13.60 -17.51 -2.36
CA GLY A 201 -14.70 -18.41 -2.66
C GLY A 201 -14.15 -19.26 -3.80
N GLU A 202 -13.78 -20.50 -3.50
CA GLU A 202 -13.93 -21.53 -4.49
C GLU A 202 -15.40 -21.43 -4.88
N ASN A 203 -15.66 -20.73 -5.99
CA ASN A 203 -16.93 -20.86 -6.71
C ASN A 203 -16.95 -22.27 -7.32
N GLU A 204 -16.65 -23.28 -6.52
CA GLU A 204 -17.00 -24.66 -6.79
C GLU A 204 -18.52 -24.66 -6.66
N TRP A 205 -19.17 -24.44 -7.79
CA TRP A 205 -20.51 -24.96 -7.99
C TRP A 205 -20.44 -26.45 -7.66
N ASP A 206 -20.79 -26.80 -6.42
CA ASP A 206 -21.01 -28.17 -6.01
C ASP A 206 -22.23 -28.68 -6.79
N ALA A 207 -21.96 -29.32 -7.93
CA ALA A 207 -22.98 -29.93 -8.78
C ALA A 207 -23.75 -31.06 -8.06
N PHE A 208 -23.37 -31.43 -6.83
CA PHE A 208 -24.05 -32.42 -6.00
C PHE A 208 -24.86 -31.81 -4.82
N ALA A 209 -24.79 -30.49 -4.61
CA ALA A 209 -25.53 -29.82 -3.54
C ALA A 209 -27.06 -29.84 -3.71
N GLU A 210 -27.59 -30.20 -4.89
CA GLU A 210 -29.04 -30.36 -5.13
C GLU A 210 -29.54 -31.81 -5.09
N SER A 211 -28.93 -32.69 -4.30
CA SER A 211 -29.52 -34.02 -3.99
C SER A 211 -30.39 -34.01 -2.73
N TRP A 212 -31.25 -33.00 -2.59
CA TRP A 212 -32.37 -33.06 -1.65
C TRP A 212 -33.65 -32.53 -2.29
N ILE A 213 -34.29 -33.39 -3.09
CA ILE A 213 -35.72 -33.27 -3.40
C ILE A 213 -36.43 -34.37 -2.60
N PRO A 214 -37.15 -34.04 -1.52
CA PRO A 214 -37.98 -34.99 -0.79
C PRO A 214 -39.21 -35.45 -1.57
#